data_AF-G4TPD6-F1
#
_entry.id   AF-G4TPD6-F1
#
_cell.length_a   1.000
_cell.length_b   1.000
_cell.length_c   1.000
_cell.angle_alpha   90.00
_cell.angle_beta   90.00
_cell.angle_gamma   90.00
#
_symmetry.space_group_name_H-M   'P 1'
#
loop_
_entity.id
_entity.type
_entity.pdbx_description
1 polymer ?
#
loop_
_entity_poly.entity_id
_entity_poly.type
_entity_poly.pdbx_seq_one_letter_code
_entity_poly.pdbx_strand_id
1 'polypeptide(L)'
;MSSGYGINGGQSRCFPFWQAVVKCYAETDRPGKCTLFKEDYNECLHHRKARAREQAIRREFQKLQAEGVAEMKRQAEINKSLGAAGALNVSLLERTVAKASTVGGKSGVPKESYVLEEKDGKFILHPRKEEAQRPAANRVDWGVLQ
;
A
#
# COMPACT_ATOMS: atom_id res chain seq x y z
N MET A 1 -19.59 -28.83 -9.00
CA MET A 1 -19.05 -29.01 -7.64
C MET A 1 -17.58 -29.35 -7.78
N SER A 2 -16.67 -28.46 -7.35
CA SER A 2 -15.26 -28.85 -7.19
C SER A 2 -15.14 -29.55 -5.85
N SER A 3 -14.68 -30.80 -5.86
CA SER A 3 -14.68 -31.80 -4.79
C SER A 3 -13.78 -31.47 -3.59
N GLY A 4 -13.49 -30.18 -3.33
CA GLY A 4 -12.58 -29.74 -2.28
C GLY A 4 -11.09 -29.82 -2.65
N TYR A 5 -10.76 -30.41 -3.79
CA TYR A 5 -9.40 -30.53 -4.30
C TYR A 5 -9.00 -29.34 -5.18
N GLY A 6 -7.76 -28.90 -5.03
CA GLY A 6 -7.12 -27.88 -5.85
C GLY A 6 -6.50 -28.47 -7.12
N ILE A 7 -6.01 -27.58 -7.99
CA ILE A 7 -5.39 -27.95 -9.29
C ILE A 7 -4.19 -28.89 -9.10
N ASN A 8 -3.48 -28.79 -7.98
CA ASN A 8 -2.32 -29.61 -7.65
C ASN A 8 -2.69 -30.94 -6.95
N GLY A 9 -3.96 -31.33 -6.93
CA GLY A 9 -4.44 -32.56 -6.26
C GLY A 9 -4.48 -32.49 -4.73
N GLY A 10 -3.91 -31.46 -4.11
CA GLY A 10 -4.04 -31.18 -2.69
C GLY A 10 -5.34 -30.47 -2.31
N GLN A 11 -5.47 -30.11 -1.03
CA GLN A 11 -6.60 -29.32 -0.54
C GLN A 11 -6.70 -27.97 -1.27
N SER A 12 -7.90 -27.60 -1.72
CA SER A 12 -8.10 -26.30 -2.38
C SER A 12 -7.93 -25.12 -1.41
N ARG A 13 -7.49 -23.96 -1.93
CA ARG A 13 -7.18 -22.76 -1.11
C ARG A 13 -8.29 -22.34 -0.15
N CYS A 14 -9.55 -22.47 -0.57
CA CYS A 14 -10.71 -22.05 0.21
C CYS A 14 -11.44 -23.21 0.91
N PHE A 15 -10.83 -24.40 0.94
CA PHE A 15 -11.45 -25.57 1.57
C PHE A 15 -11.73 -25.40 3.08
N PRO A 16 -10.85 -24.77 3.90
CA PRO A 16 -11.16 -24.58 5.32
C PRO A 16 -12.44 -23.76 5.55
N PHE A 17 -12.68 -22.75 4.72
CA PHE A 17 -13.91 -21.95 4.77
C PHE A 17 -15.13 -22.76 4.33
N TRP A 18 -14.97 -23.62 3.32
CA TRP A 18 -16.02 -24.54 2.92
C TRP A 18 -16.39 -25.53 4.05
N GLN A 19 -15.39 -26.06 4.77
CA GLN A 19 -15.64 -26.93 5.92
C GLN A 19 -16.44 -26.21 7.01
N ALA A 20 -16.15 -24.93 7.27
CA ALA A 20 -16.93 -24.13 8.22
C ALA A 20 -18.40 -23.97 7.78
N VAL A 21 -18.65 -23.78 6.48
CA VAL A 21 -20.01 -23.76 5.92
C VAL A 21 -20.72 -25.09 6.14
N VAL A 22 -20.09 -26.20 5.76
CA VAL A 22 -20.68 -27.55 5.90
C VAL A 22 -20.94 -27.87 7.38
N LYS A 23 -20.00 -27.54 8.27
CA LYS A 23 -20.16 -27.72 9.72
C LYS A 23 -21.37 -26.95 10.23
N CYS A 24 -21.52 -25.68 9.86
CA CYS A 24 -22.67 -24.89 10.27
C CYS A 24 -23.99 -25.47 9.75
N TYR A 25 -24.02 -25.93 8.48
CA TYR A 25 -25.21 -26.53 7.90
C TYR A 25 -25.58 -27.88 8.56
N ALA A 26 -24.59 -28.64 9.03
CA ALA A 26 -24.82 -29.87 9.79
C ALA A 26 -25.39 -29.61 11.19
N GLU A 27 -25.12 -28.43 11.77
CA GLU A 27 -25.56 -28.04 13.12
C GLU A 27 -26.90 -27.28 13.13
N THR A 28 -27.47 -26.93 11.95
CA THR A 28 -28.70 -26.13 11.91
C THR A 28 -29.65 -26.47 10.76
N ASP A 29 -30.96 -26.52 11.07
CA ASP A 29 -32.03 -26.68 10.07
C ASP A 29 -32.33 -25.36 9.30
N ARG A 30 -31.80 -24.23 9.76
CA ARG A 30 -32.06 -22.91 9.17
C ARG A 30 -30.82 -22.39 8.43
N PRO A 31 -30.75 -22.52 7.09
CA PRO A 31 -29.55 -22.16 6.32
C PRO A 31 -29.17 -20.67 6.42
N GLY A 32 -30.14 -19.79 6.74
CA GLY A 32 -29.89 -18.36 6.96
C GLY A 32 -28.97 -18.06 8.15
N LYS A 33 -28.87 -18.95 9.14
CA LYS A 33 -27.96 -18.78 10.29
C LYS A 33 -26.48 -18.93 9.90
N CYS A 34 -26.19 -19.59 8.79
CA CYS A 34 -24.84 -19.84 8.30
C CYS A 34 -24.34 -18.79 7.29
N THR A 35 -25.01 -17.63 7.22
CA THR A 35 -24.67 -16.58 6.23
C THR A 35 -23.26 -16.04 6.40
N LEU A 36 -22.79 -15.86 7.64
CA LEU A 36 -21.42 -15.39 7.91
C LEU A 36 -20.35 -16.32 7.31
N PHE A 37 -20.42 -17.62 7.62
CA PHE A 37 -19.49 -18.60 7.06
C PHE A 37 -19.58 -18.69 5.53
N LYS A 38 -20.79 -18.58 4.99
CA LYS A 38 -21.01 -18.54 3.53
C LYS A 38 -20.38 -17.29 2.92
N GLU A 39 -20.47 -16.14 3.57
CA GLU A 39 -19.82 -14.91 3.13
C GLU A 39 -18.30 -15.03 3.12
N ASP A 40 -17.71 -15.62 4.15
CA ASP A 40 -16.25 -15.83 4.22
C ASP A 40 -15.76 -16.77 3.11
N TYR A 41 -16.52 -17.84 2.83
CA TYR A 41 -16.21 -18.73 1.70
C TYR A 41 -16.28 -17.99 0.35
N ASN A 42 -17.30 -17.14 0.15
CA ASN A 42 -17.44 -16.34 -1.08
C ASN A 42 -16.39 -15.22 -1.17
N GLU A 43 -15.96 -14.67 -0.03
CA GLU A 43 -14.85 -13.73 0.05
C GLU A 43 -13.57 -14.41 -0.45
N CYS A 44 -13.24 -15.60 0.08
CA CYS A 44 -12.04 -16.32 -0.35
C CYS A 44 -12.06 -16.66 -1.85
N LEU A 45 -13.22 -17.01 -2.42
CA LEU A 45 -13.32 -17.36 -3.83
C LEU A 45 -13.21 -16.17 -4.78
N HIS A 46 -13.76 -15.02 -4.40
CA HIS A 46 -13.95 -13.90 -5.33
C HIS A 46 -13.21 -12.63 -4.94
N HIS A 47 -12.71 -12.55 -3.71
CA HIS A 47 -11.99 -11.43 -3.13
C HIS A 47 -12.69 -10.08 -3.36
N ARG A 48 -14.03 -10.05 -3.35
CA ARG A 48 -14.80 -8.82 -3.67
C ARG A 48 -14.54 -7.72 -2.65
N LYS A 49 -14.60 -8.06 -1.36
CA LYS A 49 -14.38 -7.13 -0.24
C LYS A 49 -12.91 -6.64 -0.25
N ALA A 50 -11.95 -7.56 -0.45
CA ALA A 50 -10.54 -7.21 -0.56
C ALA A 50 -10.24 -6.28 -1.76
N ARG A 51 -10.73 -6.58 -2.96
CA ARG A 51 -10.56 -5.74 -4.15
C ARG A 51 -11.20 -4.37 -3.99
N ALA A 52 -12.38 -4.29 -3.39
CA ALA A 52 -13.04 -3.02 -3.11
C ALA A 52 -12.22 -2.15 -2.15
N ARG A 53 -11.66 -2.75 -1.09
CA ARG A 53 -10.76 -2.07 -0.14
C ARG A 53 -9.49 -1.58 -0.83
N GLU A 54 -8.83 -2.42 -1.62
CA GLU A 54 -7.63 -2.03 -2.37
C GLU A 54 -7.91 -0.86 -3.32
N GLN A 55 -9.04 -0.89 -4.03
CA GLN A 55 -9.45 0.21 -4.90
C GLN A 55 -9.71 1.51 -4.13
N ALA A 56 -10.34 1.44 -2.96
CA ALA A 56 -10.55 2.62 -2.11
C ALA A 56 -9.21 3.23 -1.67
N ILE A 57 -8.30 2.40 -1.14
CA ILE A 57 -6.96 2.83 -0.73
C ILE A 57 -6.19 3.44 -1.92
N ARG A 58 -6.24 2.79 -3.09
CA ARG A 58 -5.57 3.27 -4.30
C ARG A 58 -6.14 4.61 -4.80
N ARG A 59 -7.45 4.83 -4.68
CA ARG A 59 -8.08 6.12 -5.04
C ARG A 59 -7.60 7.23 -4.12
N GLU A 60 -7.57 6.99 -2.81
CA GLU A 60 -7.06 7.97 -1.86
C GLU A 60 -5.56 8.23 -2.06
N PHE A 61 -4.78 7.18 -2.35
CA PHE A 61 -3.38 7.32 -2.75
C PHE A 61 -3.19 8.30 -3.90
N GLN A 62 -3.98 8.12 -4.97
CA GLN A 62 -3.87 8.91 -6.18
C GLN A 62 -4.25 10.38 -5.95
N LYS A 63 -5.27 10.65 -5.12
CA LYS A 63 -5.65 12.01 -4.74
C LYS A 63 -4.51 12.71 -4.00
N LEU A 64 -3.96 12.06 -2.97
CA LEU A 64 -2.88 12.63 -2.18
C LEU A 64 -1.61 12.83 -3.02
N GLN A 65 -1.34 11.95 -3.99
CA GLN A 65 -0.23 12.16 -4.95
C GLN A 65 -0.47 13.39 -5.83
N ALA A 66 -1.69 13.57 -6.34
CA ALA A 66 -2.03 14.73 -7.17
C ALA A 66 -1.93 16.05 -6.38
N GLU A 67 -2.40 16.06 -5.12
CA GLU A 67 -2.27 17.20 -4.21
C GLU A 67 -0.80 17.50 -3.89
N GLY A 68 0.01 16.48 -3.59
CA GLY A 68 1.45 16.65 -3.37
C GLY A 68 2.16 17.24 -4.60
N VAL A 69 1.83 16.78 -5.80
CA VAL A 69 2.38 17.36 -7.04
C VAL A 69 1.92 18.80 -7.25
N ALA A 70 0.65 19.11 -6.97
CA ALA A 70 0.13 20.47 -7.07
C ALA A 70 0.84 21.42 -6.09
N GLU A 71 1.10 20.97 -4.87
CA GLU A 71 1.81 21.76 -3.86
C GLU A 71 3.27 21.99 -4.24
N MET A 72 3.96 20.95 -4.72
CA MET A 72 5.32 21.09 -5.23
C MET A 72 5.40 22.09 -6.39
N LYS A 73 4.41 22.09 -7.29
CA LYS A 73 4.32 23.09 -8.37
C LYS A 73 4.10 24.50 -7.84
N ARG A 74 3.19 24.68 -6.86
CA ARG A 74 2.98 25.98 -6.21
C ARG A 74 4.24 26.50 -5.54
N GLN A 75 4.93 25.66 -4.80
CA GLN A 75 6.19 26.01 -4.15
C GLN A 75 7.28 26.35 -5.17
N ALA A 76 7.34 25.64 -6.31
CA ALA A 76 8.26 25.96 -7.39
C ALA A 76 7.96 27.33 -8.03
N GLU A 77 6.69 27.66 -8.27
CA GLU A 77 6.29 28.99 -8.78
C GLU A 77 6.57 30.11 -7.76
N ILE A 78 6.31 29.88 -6.47
CA ILE A 78 6.66 30.81 -5.39
C ILE A 78 8.18 31.01 -5.36
N ASN A 79 8.98 29.93 -5.35
CA ASN A 79 10.44 30.00 -5.37
C ASN A 79 10.97 30.73 -6.61
N LYS A 80 10.34 30.54 -7.78
CA LYS A 80 10.67 31.24 -9.03
C LYS A 80 10.39 32.74 -8.92
N SER A 81 9.27 33.14 -8.32
CA SER A 81 8.92 34.55 -8.08
C SER A 81 9.84 35.23 -7.04
N LEU A 82 10.26 34.49 -6.01
CA LEU A 82 11.24 34.93 -5.02
C LEU A 82 12.66 34.98 -5.58
N GLY A 83 12.95 34.22 -6.65
CA GLY A 83 14.22 34.22 -7.40
C GLY A 83 14.55 35.54 -8.12
N ALA A 84 13.68 36.54 -8.09
CA ALA A 84 13.98 37.89 -8.57
C ALA A 84 14.16 38.95 -7.45
N ALA A 85 13.90 38.60 -6.17
CA ALA A 85 13.96 39.55 -5.04
C ALA A 85 14.72 39.02 -3.81
N GLY A 86 15.53 37.97 -3.97
CA GLY A 86 16.16 37.24 -2.87
C GLY A 86 17.69 37.14 -2.94
N ALA A 87 18.39 38.11 -3.54
CA ALA A 87 19.84 38.26 -3.40
C ALA A 87 20.23 38.88 -2.04
N LEU A 88 19.59 38.44 -0.95
CA LEU A 88 20.00 38.76 0.42
C LEU A 88 20.48 37.45 1.07
N ASN A 89 21.78 37.21 0.94
CA ASN A 89 22.60 36.23 1.67
C ASN A 89 22.18 34.75 1.62
N VAL A 90 22.01 34.19 0.41
CA VAL A 90 22.00 32.72 0.17
C VAL A 90 23.39 32.22 -0.29
N SER A 91 24.48 32.92 0.02
CA SER A 91 25.83 32.48 -0.35
C SER A 91 26.36 31.28 0.47
N LEU A 92 25.64 30.83 1.51
CA LEU A 92 26.03 29.67 2.32
C LEU A 92 25.31 28.35 1.96
N LEU A 93 24.33 28.37 1.05
CA LEU A 93 23.56 27.16 0.67
C LEU A 93 23.81 26.67 -0.77
N GLU A 94 24.59 27.37 -1.58
CA GLU A 94 24.84 26.91 -2.96
C GLU A 94 25.73 25.66 -3.04
N ARG A 95 26.51 25.32 -2.00
CA ARG A 95 27.30 24.08 -1.98
C ARG A 95 26.48 22.81 -1.76
N THR A 96 25.28 22.90 -1.19
CA THR A 96 24.43 21.72 -0.97
C THR A 96 23.45 21.49 -2.11
N VAL A 97 23.05 22.55 -2.84
CA VAL A 97 22.08 22.45 -3.94
C VAL A 97 22.72 22.02 -5.27
N ALA A 98 23.99 22.35 -5.53
CA ALA A 98 24.70 21.88 -6.73
C ALA A 98 24.87 20.35 -6.77
N LYS A 99 24.83 19.67 -5.62
CA LYS A 99 24.84 18.20 -5.54
C LYS A 99 23.45 17.55 -5.70
N ALA A 100 22.38 18.34 -5.64
CA ALA A 100 21.00 17.86 -5.77
C ALA A 100 20.41 18.04 -7.19
N SER A 101 21.04 18.84 -8.04
CA SER A 101 20.50 19.20 -9.37
C SER A 101 20.81 18.19 -10.50
N THR A 102 21.57 17.13 -10.24
CA THR A 102 21.84 16.09 -11.26
C THR A 102 20.73 15.05 -11.43
N VAL A 103 19.60 15.16 -10.71
CA VAL A 103 18.42 14.34 -11.04
C VAL A 103 17.64 15.03 -12.16
N GLY A 104 18.16 14.83 -13.38
CA GLY A 104 17.49 15.15 -14.62
C GLY A 104 16.11 14.48 -14.70
N GLY A 105 15.23 15.16 -15.44
CA GLY A 105 13.82 14.86 -15.59
C GLY A 105 13.47 13.38 -15.75
N LYS A 106 12.60 12.91 -14.85
CA LYS A 106 11.48 12.03 -15.18
C LYS A 106 10.26 12.54 -14.42
N SER A 107 9.30 13.09 -15.15
CA SER A 107 8.00 13.59 -14.67
C SER A 107 7.06 12.45 -14.25
N GLY A 108 7.54 11.56 -13.40
CA GLY A 108 6.77 10.45 -12.85
C GLY A 108 7.21 10.24 -11.41
N VAL A 109 6.35 10.65 -10.47
CA VAL A 109 6.51 10.32 -9.05
C VAL A 109 6.70 8.79 -8.96
N PRO A 110 7.83 8.29 -8.45
CA PRO A 110 8.03 6.86 -8.28
C PRO A 110 6.94 6.33 -7.34
N LYS A 111 6.14 5.36 -7.81
CA LYS A 111 5.07 4.72 -7.03
C LYS A 111 5.58 4.03 -5.76
N GLU A 112 6.90 3.87 -5.65
CA GLU A 112 7.60 3.08 -4.64
C GLU A 112 8.21 3.94 -3.52
N SER A 113 8.15 5.27 -3.63
CA SER A 113 8.79 6.20 -2.69
C SER A 113 7.85 6.76 -1.61
N TYR A 114 6.58 6.34 -1.53
CA TYR A 114 5.62 6.83 -0.53
C TYR A 114 4.81 5.69 0.10
N VAL A 115 4.62 5.75 1.42
CA VAL A 115 3.79 4.84 2.21
C VAL A 115 2.52 5.58 2.64
N LEU A 116 1.37 4.94 2.46
CA LEU A 116 0.11 5.39 3.05
C LEU A 116 0.00 4.88 4.47
N GLU A 117 -0.12 5.81 5.41
CA GLU A 117 -0.47 5.51 6.79
C GLU A 117 -1.85 6.08 7.10
N GLU A 118 -2.68 5.30 7.78
CA GLU A 118 -3.96 5.76 8.32
C GLU A 118 -3.73 6.24 9.75
N LYS A 119 -3.86 7.55 10.00
CA LYS A 119 -3.82 8.16 11.33
C LYS A 119 -5.12 8.89 11.59
N ASP A 120 -5.78 8.58 12.70
CA ASP A 120 -7.00 9.27 13.14
C ASP A 120 -8.11 9.34 12.06
N GLY A 121 -8.26 8.27 11.27
CA GLY A 121 -9.22 8.19 10.16
C GLY A 121 -8.84 9.00 8.91
N LYS A 122 -7.61 9.54 8.85
CA LYS A 122 -7.06 10.27 7.71
C LYS A 122 -5.87 9.52 7.10
N PHE A 123 -5.88 9.35 5.78
CA PHE A 123 -4.76 8.80 5.04
C PHE A 123 -3.70 9.88 4.80
N ILE A 124 -2.46 9.60 5.19
CA ILE A 124 -1.32 10.51 5.01
C ILE A 124 -0.25 9.79 4.17
N LEU A 125 0.27 10.50 3.17
CA LEU A 125 1.44 10.05 2.41
C LEU A 125 2.71 10.49 3.12
N HIS A 126 3.48 9.54 3.61
CA HIS A 126 4.84 9.78 4.03
C HIS A 126 5.81 9.25 2.97
N PRO A 127 6.89 9.97 2.63
CA PRO A 127 7.95 9.39 1.83
C PRO A 127 8.42 8.13 2.55
N ARG A 128 8.47 7.00 1.83
CA ARG A 128 9.10 5.77 2.30
C ARG A 128 10.52 6.19 2.67
N LYS A 129 10.82 6.25 3.97
CA LYS A 129 12.20 6.43 4.42
C LYS A 129 12.97 5.32 3.72
N GLU A 130 13.84 5.69 2.78
CA GLU A 130 14.90 4.79 2.34
C GLU A 130 15.52 4.32 3.65
N GLU A 131 15.52 3.00 3.86
CA GLU A 131 16.02 2.42 5.08
C GLU A 131 17.52 2.70 5.13
N ALA A 132 17.88 3.88 5.63
CA ALA A 132 19.23 4.28 5.93
C ALA A 132 19.72 3.28 6.96
N GLN A 133 20.42 2.27 6.46
CA GLN A 133 21.26 1.37 7.23
C GLN A 133 20.55 0.78 8.46
N ARG A 134 19.70 -0.25 8.29
CA ARG A 134 19.65 -1.25 9.36
C ARG A 134 21.07 -1.85 9.41
N PRO A 135 21.83 -1.72 10.52
CA PRO A 135 23.06 -2.48 10.64
C PRO A 135 22.70 -3.95 10.43
N ALA A 136 23.52 -4.67 9.67
CA ALA A 136 23.33 -6.07 9.28
C ALA A 136 23.29 -7.07 10.46
N ALA A 137 23.07 -6.60 11.70
CA ALA A 137 23.14 -7.39 12.93
C ALA A 137 21.85 -8.12 13.29
N ASN A 138 20.69 -7.78 12.70
CA ASN A 138 19.41 -8.45 12.99
C ASN A 138 18.71 -8.97 11.73
N ARG A 139 19.46 -9.66 10.88
CA ARG A 139 18.88 -10.61 9.94
C ARG A 139 18.56 -11.89 10.73
N VAL A 140 17.35 -11.98 11.27
CA VAL A 140 16.80 -13.26 11.73
C VAL A 140 16.73 -14.16 10.50
N ASP A 141 17.68 -15.10 10.46
CA ASP A 141 17.75 -16.16 9.47
C ASP A 141 16.60 -17.13 9.72
N TRP A 142 15.54 -17.04 8.91
CA TRP A 142 14.50 -18.07 8.82
C TRP A 142 14.87 -19.11 7.73
N GLY A 143 16.16 -19.40 7.59
CA GLY A 143 16.69 -20.45 6.75
C GLY A 143 16.62 -21.82 7.42
N VAL A 144 15.72 -22.65 6.90
CA VAL A 144 15.88 -24.11 6.71
C VAL A 144 16.15 -24.92 7.98
N LEU A 145 15.07 -25.37 8.64
CA LEU A 145 15.09 -26.64 9.37
C LEU A 145 15.19 -27.78 8.33
N GLN A 146 16.29 -28.51 8.40
CA GLN A 146 16.49 -29.80 7.78
C GLN A 146 16.68 -30.83 8.89
#